data_AF-A0A5E4JM43-F1
#
_entry.id   AF-A0A5E4JM43-F1
#
_cell.length_a   1.000
_cell.length_b   1.000
_cell.length_c   1.000
_cell.angle_alpha   90.00
_cell.angle_beta   90.00
_cell.angle_gamma   90.00
#
_symmetry.space_group_name_H-M   'P 1'
#
loop_
_entity.id
_entity.type
_entity.pdbx_description
1 polymer ?
#
loop_
_entity_poly.entity_id
_entity_poly.type
_entity_poly.pdbx_seq_one_letter_code
_entity_poly.pdbx_strand_id
1 'polypeptide(L)' 'MALFKKNKPRFPTLAVIILVLAAIWLLNDLSLIKITVPWIPVILIVIAVGIIINRYSE' A
#
# COMPACT_ATOMS: atom_id res chain seq x y z
N MET A 1 9.82 -3.90 -38.55
CA MET A 1 10.55 -4.39 -37.36
C MET A 1 9.85 -3.82 -36.14
N ALA A 2 8.96 -4.58 -35.50
CA ALA A 2 8.17 -4.10 -34.37
C ALA A 2 8.99 -4.25 -33.08
N LEU A 3 9.32 -3.13 -32.44
CA LEU A 3 9.98 -3.12 -31.13
C LEU A 3 8.94 -3.50 -30.06
N PHE A 4 8.99 -4.75 -29.58
CA PHE A 4 8.23 -5.17 -28.42
C PHE A 4 8.71 -4.39 -27.20
N LYS A 5 7.97 -3.35 -26.82
CA LYS A 5 8.14 -2.62 -25.57
C LYS A 5 7.84 -3.57 -24.41
N LYS A 6 8.90 -4.17 -23.85
CA LYS A 6 8.82 -5.02 -22.65
C LYS A 6 8.34 -4.14 -21.49
N ASN A 7 7.04 -4.21 -21.17
CA ASN A 7 6.51 -3.59 -19.96
C ASN A 7 7.23 -4.24 -18.77
N LYS A 8 8.10 -3.47 -18.09
CA LYS A 8 8.64 -3.91 -16.80
C LYS A 8 7.44 -4.16 -15.87
N PRO A 9 7.38 -5.30 -15.16
CA PRO A 9 6.34 -5.52 -14.17
C PRO A 9 6.48 -4.42 -13.10
N ARG A 10 5.55 -3.46 -13.10
CA ARG A 10 5.48 -2.45 -12.05
C ARG A 10 4.93 -3.14 -10.82
N PHE A 11 5.61 -2.96 -9.69
CA PHE A 11 5.12 -3.46 -8.42
C PHE A 11 3.74 -2.83 -8.15
N PRO A 12 2.70 -3.60 -7.82
CA PRO A 12 1.34 -3.08 -7.70
C PRO A 12 1.16 -2.38 -6.34
N THR A 13 1.91 -1.30 -6.11
CA THR A 13 2.01 -0.61 -4.82
C THR A 13 0.65 -0.13 -4.31
N LEU A 14 -0.22 0.35 -5.21
CA LEU A 14 -1.59 0.73 -4.86
C LEU A 14 -2.41 -0.47 -4.36
N ALA A 15 -2.30 -1.63 -5.01
CA ALA A 15 -3.01 -2.83 -4.56
C ALA A 15 -2.51 -3.29 -3.19
N VAL A 16 -1.21 -3.20 -2.92
CA VAL A 16 -0.63 -3.52 -1.61
C VAL A 16 -1.11 -2.55 -0.53
N ILE A 17 -1.16 -1.26 -0.82
CA ILE A 17 -1.70 -0.24 0.10
C ILE A 17 -3.15 -0.55 0.48
N ILE A 18 -4.00 -0.83 -0.52
CA ILE A 18 -5.41 -1.16 -0.30
C ILE A 18 -5.54 -2.43 0.54
N LEU A 19 -4.72 -3.46 0.24
CA LEU A 19 -4.70 -4.70 1.00
C LEU A 19 -4.35 -4.47 2.48
N VAL A 20 -3.31 -3.67 2.75
CA VAL A 20 -2.88 -3.36 4.12
C VAL A 20 -3.98 -2.59 4.87
N LEU A 21 -4.59 -1.58 4.25
CA LEU A 21 -5.68 -0.83 4.86
C LEU A 21 -6.89 -1.72 5.16
N ALA A 22 -7.30 -2.56 4.21
CA ALA A 22 -8.42 -3.49 4.37
C ALA A 22 -8.15 -4.53 5.47
N ALA A 23 -6.94 -5.08 5.55
CA ALA A 23 -6.55 -6.02 6.59
C ALA A 23 -6.56 -5.39 7.99
N ILE A 24 -5.98 -4.19 8.14
CA ILE A 24 -5.99 -3.46 9.42
C ILE A 24 -7.43 -3.14 9.83
N TRP A 25 -8.25 -2.69 8.89
CA TRP A 25 -9.65 -2.36 9.18
C TRP A 25 -10.45 -3.59 9.62
N LEU A 26 -10.28 -4.71 8.91
CA LEU A 26 -10.92 -5.99 9.25
C LEU A 26 -10.50 -6.47 10.65
N LEU A 27 -9.20 -6.43 10.97
CA LEU A 27 -8.70 -6.85 12.28
C LEU A 27 -9.22 -5.97 13.43
N ASN A 28 -9.44 -4.68 13.15
CA ASN A 28 -10.08 -3.77 14.10
C ASN A 28 -11.56 -4.09 14.28
N ASP A 29 -12.29 -4.40 13.19
CA ASP A 29 -13.72 -4.72 13.22
C ASP A 29 -14.00 -6.01 14.00
N LEU A 30 -13.15 -7.03 13.81
CA LEU A 30 -13.21 -8.27 14.60
C LEU A 30 -12.83 -8.07 16.09
N SER A 31 -12.49 -6.85 16.53
CA SER A 31 -12.03 -6.54 17.89
C SER A 31 -10.81 -7.36 18.34
N LEU A 32 -10.10 -8.00 17.39
CA LEU A 32 -8.87 -8.74 17.63
C LEU A 32 -7.72 -7.78 17.98
N ILE A 33 -7.81 -6.54 17.49
CA ILE A 33 -6.87 -5.47 17.78
C ILE A 33 -7.68 -4.23 18.17
N LYS A 34 -7.58 -3.81 19.43
CA LYS A 34 -8.12 -2.51 19.86
C LYS A 34 -7.10 -1.43 19.49
N ILE A 35 -7.24 -0.86 18.29
CA ILE A 35 -6.35 0.21 17.85
C ILE A 35 -6.77 1.51 18.55
N THR A 36 -6.14 1.78 19.70
CA THR A 36 -6.23 3.07 20.40
C THR A 36 -5.36 4.15 19.76
N VAL A 37 -4.53 3.75 18.80
CA VAL A 37 -3.59 4.61 18.07
C VAL A 37 -4.37 5.45 17.04
N PRO A 38 -4.09 6.76 16.91
CA PRO A 38 -4.77 7.60 15.92
C PRO A 38 -4.55 7.09 14.49
N TRP A 39 -5.63 6.98 13.71
CA TRP A 39 -5.63 6.37 12.37
C TRP A 39 -4.97 7.26 11.31
N ILE A 40 -5.03 8.58 11.49
CA ILE A 40 -4.44 9.57 10.58
C ILE A 40 -2.93 9.33 10.37
N PRO A 41 -2.08 9.20 11.41
CA PRO A 41 -0.66 8.93 11.23
C PRO A 41 -0.38 7.57 10.57
N VAL A 42 -1.23 6.55 10.79
CA VAL A 42 -1.07 5.25 10.13
C VAL A 42 -1.26 5.39 8.61
N ILE A 43 -2.30 6.11 8.18
CA ILE A 43 -2.57 6.38 6.77
C ILE A 43 -1.42 7.18 6.15
N LEU A 44 -0.88 8.18 6.85
CA LEU A 44 0.26 8.98 6.38
C LEU A 44 1.52 8.12 6.14
N ILE A 45 1.81 7.17 7.04
CA ILE A 45 2.94 6.23 6.88
C ILE A 45 2.73 5.37 5.62
N VAL A 46 1.52 4.84 5.43
CA VAL A 46 1.20 3.98 4.27
C VAL A 46 1.34 4.76 2.95
N ILE A 47 0.86 6.00 2.90
CA ILE A 47 1.01 6.88 1.73
C ILE A 47 2.49 7.19 1.49
N ALA A 48 3.24 7.55 2.53
CA ALA A 48 4.67 7.86 2.43
C ALA A 48 5.46 6.66 1.89
N VAL A 49 5.22 5.45 2.39
CA VAL A 49 5.83 4.21 1.90
C VAL A 49 5.47 3.97 0.44
N GLY A 50 4.20 4.16 0.07
CA GLY A 50 3.75 4.03 -1.32
C GLY A 50 4.47 4.98 -2.28
N ILE A 51 4.65 6.24 -1.87
CA ILE A 51 5.38 7.25 -2.64
C ILE A 51 6.86 6.88 -2.76
N ILE A 52 7.50 6.44 -1.67
CA ILE A 52 8.91 6.03 -1.66
C ILE A 52 9.11 4.85 -2.63
N ILE A 53 8.29 3.80 -2.52
CA ILE A 53 8.39 2.62 -3.40
C ILE A 53 8.16 3.02 -4.85
N ASN A 54 7.14 3.85 -5.14
CA ASN A 54 6.87 4.29 -6.49
C ASN A 54 8.01 5.13 -7.10
N ARG A 55 8.66 5.97 -6.28
CA ARG A 55 9.75 6.85 -6.72
C ARG A 55 11.09 6.12 -6.90
N TYR A 56 11.37 5.12 -6.08
CA TYR A 56 12.61 4.32 -6.16
C TYR A 56 12.47 3.08 -7.06
N SER A 57 11.26 2.76 -7.53
CA SER A 57 11.04 1.68 -8.50
C SER A 57 11.26 2.11 -9.96
N GLU A 58 11.55 3.39 -10.21
CA GLU A 58 12.08 3.91 -11.49
C GLU A 58 13.61 3.96 -11.48
#